data_AF-A0A8C0EXU2-F1
#
_entry.id   AF-A0A8C0EXU2-F1
#
_cell.length_a   1.000
_cell.length_b   1.000
_cell.length_c   1.000
_cell.angle_alpha   90.00
_cell.angle_beta   90.00
_cell.angle_gamma   90.00
#
_symmetry.space_group_name_H-M   'P 1'
#
loop_
_entity.id
_entity.type
_entity.pdbx_description
1 polymer ?
#
loop_
_entity_poly.entity_id
_entity_poly.type
_entity_poly.pdbx_seq_one_letter_code
_entity_poly.pdbx_strand_id
1 'polypeptide(L)'
;MHKDVDTSMLRRAIWNYIHCMFGIRYDDYDYGEINQLLDRSFKVYIKTVVCTPEKTTKRMYDSFWRQFEHSEKVHVNLLLVEARMQAELLYALRAITRYMT
;
A
#
# COMPACT_ATOMS: atom_id res chain seq x y z
N MET A 1 -20.95 0.78 12.19
CA MET A 1 -19.50 1.03 12.14
C MET A 1 -18.86 0.32 13.32
N HIS A 2 -17.84 -0.51 13.09
CA HIS A 2 -17.15 -1.24 14.16
C HIS A 2 -16.15 -0.32 14.86
N LYS A 3 -15.96 -0.51 16.17
CA LYS A 3 -14.98 0.20 16.99
C LYS A 3 -14.06 -0.82 17.65
N ASP A 4 -12.87 -0.38 18.02
CA ASP A 4 -11.91 -1.18 18.81
C ASP A 4 -11.47 -2.50 18.15
N VAL A 5 -11.43 -2.51 16.81
CA VAL A 5 -10.90 -3.62 16.01
C VAL A 5 -9.42 -3.38 15.75
N ASP A 6 -8.57 -4.37 16.03
CA ASP A 6 -7.16 -4.29 15.61
C ASP A 6 -7.05 -4.43 14.08
N THR A 7 -6.60 -3.36 13.44
CA THR A 7 -6.40 -3.27 11.99
C THR A 7 -4.95 -3.50 11.57
N SER A 8 -4.06 -3.90 12.50
CA SER A 8 -2.62 -4.10 12.26
C SER A 8 -2.34 -5.00 11.05
N MET A 9 -3.03 -6.13 10.95
CA MET A 9 -2.90 -7.06 9.83
C MET A 9 -3.27 -6.42 8.49
N LEU A 10 -4.38 -5.68 8.43
CA LEU A 10 -4.83 -5.00 7.22
C LEU A 10 -3.83 -3.91 6.79
N ARG A 11 -3.37 -3.08 7.74
CA ARG A 11 -2.40 -2.02 7.48
C ARG A 11 -1.06 -2.59 7.02
N ARG A 12 -0.60 -3.70 7.62
CA ARG A 12 0.61 -4.42 7.22
C ARG A 12 0.48 -5.02 5.82
N ALA A 13 -0.67 -5.60 5.48
CA ALA A 13 -0.93 -6.13 4.14
C ALA A 13 -0.88 -5.02 3.07
N ILE A 14 -1.45 -3.85 3.35
CA ILE A 14 -1.37 -2.68 2.45
C ILE A 14 0.09 -2.28 2.24
N TRP A 15 0.85 -2.11 3.34
CA TRP A 15 2.26 -1.71 3.29
C TRP A 15 3.12 -2.70 2.49
N ASN A 16 3.00 -3.99 2.82
CA ASN A 16 3.79 -5.05 2.20
C ASN A 16 3.41 -5.28 0.74
N TYR A 17 2.14 -5.06 0.36
CA TYR A 17 1.73 -5.10 -1.03
C TYR A 17 2.43 -4.02 -1.86
N ILE A 18 2.58 -2.81 -1.32
CA ILE A 18 3.27 -1.71 -2.01
C ILE A 18 4.76 -2.00 -2.15
N HIS A 19 5.42 -2.38 -1.05
CA HIS A 19 6.82 -2.77 -1.09
C HIS A 19 7.07 -3.91 -2.07
N CYS A 20 6.17 -4.89 -2.15
CA CYS A 20 6.24 -5.96 -3.14
C CYS A 20 6.15 -5.45 -4.58
N MET A 21 5.32 -4.43 -4.86
CA MET A 21 5.28 -3.79 -6.19
C MET A 21 6.61 -3.12 -6.55
N PHE A 22 7.34 -2.61 -5.55
CA PHE A 22 8.70 -2.06 -5.72
C PHE A 22 9.80 -3.12 -5.58
N GLY A 23 9.47 -4.41 -5.51
CA GLY A 23 10.45 -5.50 -5.45
C GLY A 23 11.10 -5.74 -4.08
N ILE A 24 10.58 -5.11 -3.01
CA ILE A 24 11.02 -5.35 -1.63
C ILE A 24 10.14 -6.46 -1.03
N ARG A 25 10.79 -7.54 -0.58
CA ARG A 25 10.11 -8.69 0.03
C ARG A 25 10.57 -8.88 1.48
N TYR A 26 9.61 -9.08 2.37
CA TYR A 26 9.84 -9.40 3.78
C TYR A 26 9.78 -10.92 3.96
N ASP A 27 10.85 -11.50 4.50
CA ASP A 27 11.01 -12.96 4.58
C ASP A 27 10.09 -13.61 5.63
N ASP A 28 9.63 -12.84 6.61
CA ASP A 28 8.75 -13.26 7.71
C ASP A 28 7.26 -13.03 7.43
N TYR A 29 6.90 -12.59 6.22
CA TYR A 29 5.53 -12.23 5.86
C TYR A 29 4.88 -13.24 4.90
N ASP A 30 3.69 -13.74 5.25
CA ASP A 30 2.88 -14.55 4.34
C ASP A 30 2.13 -13.66 3.33
N TYR A 31 2.65 -13.61 2.09
CA TYR A 31 2.04 -12.87 0.98
C TYR A 31 0.68 -13.44 0.53
N GLY A 32 0.28 -14.62 1.00
CA GLY A 32 -1.09 -15.13 0.88
C GLY A 32 -2.12 -14.22 1.55
N GLU A 33 -1.76 -13.58 2.67
CA GLU A 33 -2.65 -12.67 3.43
C GLU A 33 -3.14 -11.48 2.57
N ILE A 34 -2.31 -10.98 1.66
CA ILE A 34 -2.68 -9.90 0.73
C ILE A 34 -3.87 -10.30 -0.15
N ASN A 35 -3.98 -11.56 -0.55
CA ASN A 35 -5.10 -12.03 -1.35
C ASN A 35 -6.39 -12.20 -0.54
N GLN A 36 -6.26 -12.41 0.77
CA GLN A 36 -7.39 -12.55 1.68
C GLN A 36 -7.95 -11.18 2.11
N LEU A 37 -7.07 -10.20 2.33
CA LEU A 37 -7.42 -8.90 2.91
C LEU A 37 -7.68 -7.80 1.88
N LEU A 38 -7.06 -7.88 0.70
CA LEU A 38 -7.12 -6.83 -0.32
C LEU A 38 -7.90 -7.34 -1.53
N ASP A 39 -9.12 -6.84 -1.70
CA ASP A 39 -9.95 -7.16 -2.85
C ASP A 39 -9.36 -6.60 -4.16
N ARG A 40 -9.91 -7.05 -5.29
CA ARG A 40 -9.37 -6.70 -6.61
C ARG A 40 -9.48 -5.20 -6.92
N SER A 41 -10.60 -4.56 -6.62
CA SER A 41 -10.78 -3.12 -6.90
C SER A 41 -9.83 -2.29 -6.05
N PHE A 42 -9.59 -2.70 -4.82
CA PHE A 42 -8.66 -2.04 -3.93
C PHE A 42 -7.22 -2.20 -4.40
N LYS A 43 -6.79 -3.39 -4.81
CA LYS A 43 -5.47 -3.62 -5.42
C LYS A 43 -5.23 -2.76 -6.65
N VAL A 44 -6.25 -2.61 -7.50
CA VAL A 44 -6.20 -1.74 -8.70
C VAL A 44 -6.07 -0.27 -8.30
N TYR A 45 -6.83 0.18 -7.30
CA TYR A 45 -6.71 1.54 -6.77
C TYR A 45 -5.30 1.80 -6.23
N ILE A 46 -4.79 0.93 -5.33
CA ILE A 46 -3.45 1.04 -4.74
C ILE A 46 -2.39 1.12 -5.85
N LYS A 47 -2.39 0.17 -6.79
CA LYS A 47 -1.41 0.13 -7.89
C LYS A 47 -1.46 1.41 -8.74
N THR A 48 -2.65 1.93 -8.98
CA THR A 48 -2.81 3.14 -9.80
C THR A 48 -2.30 4.37 -9.06
N VAL A 49 -2.69 4.58 -7.79
CA VAL A 49 -2.21 5.73 -7.00
C VAL A 49 -0.70 5.68 -6.81
N VAL A 50 -0.15 4.50 -6.57
CA VAL A 50 1.29 4.34 -6.30
C VAL A 50 2.13 4.45 -7.57
N CYS A 51 1.73 3.84 -8.69
CA CYS A 51 2.57 3.74 -9.88
C CYS A 51 2.21 4.73 -11.00
N THR A 52 0.95 5.10 -11.13
CA THR A 52 0.43 5.99 -12.20
C THR A 52 -0.66 6.92 -11.65
N PRO A 53 -0.35 7.77 -10.66
CA PRO A 53 -1.34 8.57 -9.93
C PRO A 53 -2.19 9.45 -10.84
N GLU A 54 -1.66 9.90 -11.98
CA GLU A 54 -2.34 10.69 -12.99
C GLU A 54 -3.54 9.98 -13.64
N LYS A 55 -3.62 8.65 -13.50
CA LYS A 55 -4.75 7.82 -14.00
C LYS A 55 -5.80 7.55 -12.94
N THR A 56 -5.65 8.10 -11.73
CA THR A 56 -6.63 7.90 -10.66
C THR A 56 -7.95 8.58 -11.02
N THR A 57 -9.05 7.84 -10.91
CA THR A 57 -10.39 8.37 -11.22
C THR A 57 -11.33 8.27 -10.02
N LYS A 58 -12.32 9.15 -9.95
CA LYS A 58 -13.39 9.10 -8.93
C LYS A 58 -14.08 7.73 -8.91
N ARG A 59 -14.33 7.14 -10.08
CA ARG A 59 -14.93 5.80 -10.19
C ARG A 59 -14.10 4.73 -9.46
N MET A 60 -12.79 4.79 -9.55
CA MET A 60 -11.91 3.87 -8.82
C MET A 60 -12.02 4.10 -7.32
N TYR A 61 -11.97 5.35 -6.87
CA TYR A 61 -12.12 5.72 -5.46
C TYR A 61 -13.44 5.24 -4.85
N ASP A 62 -14.54 5.38 -5.59
CA ASP A 62 -15.87 4.95 -5.16
C ASP A 62 -16.05 3.41 -5.22
N SER A 63 -15.24 2.71 -6.02
CA SER A 63 -15.41 1.28 -6.28
C SER A 63 -14.90 0.35 -5.17
N PHE A 64 -13.87 0.76 -4.42
CA PHE A 64 -13.30 -0.03 -3.33
C PHE A 64 -13.87 0.42 -1.98
N TRP A 65 -13.97 -0.53 -1.03
CA TRP A 65 -14.35 -0.25 0.36
C TRP A 65 -15.59 0.65 0.47
N ARG A 66 -16.68 0.25 -0.21
CA ARG A 66 -17.91 1.05 -0.33
C ARG A 66 -18.60 1.35 1.00
N GLN A 67 -18.35 0.54 2.02
CA GLN A 67 -18.93 0.64 3.36
C GLN A 67 -17.99 1.31 4.37
N PHE A 68 -16.80 1.72 3.93
CA PHE A 68 -15.82 2.40 4.79
C PHE A 68 -15.99 3.92 4.68
N GLU A 69 -15.65 4.61 5.76
CA GLU A 69 -15.68 6.05 5.85
C GLU A 69 -14.63 6.69 4.94
N HIS A 70 -14.90 7.91 4.50
CA HIS A 70 -13.93 8.68 3.71
C HIS A 70 -12.61 8.92 4.46
N SER A 71 -12.67 9.07 5.79
CA SER A 71 -11.49 9.19 6.64
C SER A 71 -10.58 7.96 6.57
N GLU A 72 -11.17 6.75 6.51
CA GLU A 72 -10.42 5.49 6.36
C GLU A 72 -9.78 5.39 4.98
N LYS A 73 -10.47 5.84 3.93
CA LYS A 73 -9.90 5.93 2.58
C LYS A 73 -8.74 6.92 2.52
N VAL A 74 -8.83 8.07 3.20
CA VAL A 74 -7.72 9.02 3.31
C VAL A 74 -6.56 8.39 4.11
N HIS A 75 -6.85 7.69 5.20
CA HIS A 75 -5.84 6.97 5.99
C HIS A 75 -5.05 5.96 5.14
N VAL A 76 -5.72 5.23 4.26
CA VAL A 76 -5.03 4.37 3.29
C VAL A 76 -4.04 5.16 2.46
N ASN A 77 -4.42 6.31 1.90
CA ASN A 77 -3.52 7.12 1.07
C ASN A 77 -2.27 7.59 1.84
N LEU A 78 -2.37 7.82 3.15
CA LEU A 78 -1.19 8.07 4.00
C LEU A 78 -0.24 6.86 4.02
N LEU A 79 -0.78 5.65 4.21
CA LEU A 79 0.03 4.42 4.12
C LEU A 79 0.63 4.27 2.71
N LEU A 80 -0.11 4.64 1.65
CA LEU A 80 0.37 4.50 0.28
C LEU A 80 1.59 5.38 0.01
N VAL A 81 1.52 6.65 0.41
CA VAL A 81 2.58 7.63 0.12
C VAL A 81 3.84 7.33 0.92
N GLU A 82 3.69 6.97 2.20
CA GLU A 82 4.82 6.66 3.08
C GLU A 82 5.53 5.38 2.66
N ALA A 83 4.80 4.31 2.35
CA ALA A 83 5.39 3.05 1.87
C ALA A 83 6.12 3.24 0.53
N ARG A 84 5.53 4.02 -0.39
CA ARG A 84 6.19 4.36 -1.66
C ARG A 84 7.49 5.13 -1.43
N MET A 85 7.43 6.20 -0.64
CA MET A 85 8.60 7.04 -0.35
C MET A 85 9.70 6.23 0.33
N GLN A 86 9.36 5.38 1.30
CA GLN A 86 10.33 4.51 1.96
C GLN A 86 11.01 3.57 0.97
N ALA A 87 10.26 2.91 0.09
CA ALA A 87 10.83 2.01 -0.90
C ALA A 87 11.82 2.73 -1.84
N GLU A 88 11.41 3.89 -2.38
CA GLU A 88 12.26 4.70 -3.28
C GLU A 88 13.53 5.19 -2.57
N LEU A 89 13.40 5.68 -1.32
CA LEU A 89 14.53 6.13 -0.51
C LEU A 89 15.50 4.98 -0.19
N LEU A 90 14.99 3.80 0.17
CA LEU A 90 15.84 2.64 0.46
C LEU A 90 16.71 2.25 -0.75
N TYR A 91 16.15 2.28 -1.96
CA TYR A 91 16.93 2.02 -3.17
C TYR A 91 17.99 3.09 -3.43
N ALA A 92 17.64 4.37 -3.29
CA ALA A 92 18.58 5.48 -3.46
C ALA A 92 19.73 5.42 -2.43
N LEU A 93 19.39 5.25 -1.16
CA LEU A 93 20.37 5.15 -0.07
C LEU A 93 21.28 3.93 -0.23
N ARG A 94 20.73 2.77 -0.62
CA ARG A 94 21.54 1.59 -0.94
C ARG A 94 22.54 1.85 -2.07
N ALA A 95 22.15 2.61 -3.09
CA ALA A 95 23.06 2.99 -4.17
C ALA A 95 24.18 3.91 -3.67
N ILE A 96 23.87 4.88 -2.81
CA ILE A 96 24.86 5.75 -2.16
C ILE A 96 25.83 4.92 -1.32
N THR A 97 25.33 4.01 -0.47
CA THR A 97 26.19 3.15 0.35
C THR A 97 27.15 2.33 -0.50
N ARG A 98 26.66 1.71 -1.59
CA ARG A 98 27.48 0.94 -2.54
C ARG A 98 28.49 1.76 -3.33
N TYR A 99 28.28 3.06 -3.45
CA TYR A 99 29.26 3.95 -4.07
C TYR A 99 30.35 4.34 -3.07
N MET A 100 29.99 4.49 -1.79
CA MET A 100 30.92 4.85 -0.72
C MET A 100 31.79 3.68 -0.24
N THR A 101 31.35 2.42 -0.43
CA THR A 101 32.08 1.20 -0.05
C THR A 101 32.27 0.28 -1.24
#